data_AF-A0A7Y3EJR9-F1
#
_entry.id   AF-A0A7Y3EJR9-F1
#
_cell.length_a   1.000
_cell.length_b   1.000
_cell.length_c   1.000
_cell.angle_alpha   90.00
_cell.angle_beta   90.00
_cell.angle_gamma   90.00
#
_symmetry.space_group_name_H-M   'P 1'
#
loop_
_entity.id
_entity.type
_entity.pdbx_description
1 polymer ?
#
loop_
_entity_poly.entity_id
_entity_poly.type
_entity_poly.pdbx_seq_one_letter_code
_entity_poly.pdbx_strand_id
1 'polypeptide(L)'
;VSLAAEQLHMWNEEITMENIMDDSSEFTLFARSIIEFSNYTKSQKQNGLNFSWKVYNEDLHGTVPLPSIRDGLIFLFEWYQFKSPQKYNNPETPLEELVSLLKEQEQIYTEHFGVPTAPMIDEMLNGYGYMNMQMGQPKKAFMFFEMNIKYNPTSANAYDSMAEYYESQNDKENALKYLNKAYEISGDDYYKERIEALNKK
;
A
#
# COMPACT_ATOMS: atom_id res chain seq x y z
N VAL A 1 9.06 -10.50 -17.43
CA VAL A 1 9.05 -10.74 -18.90
C VAL A 1 7.73 -11.36 -19.29
N SER A 2 7.12 -10.94 -20.39
CA SER A 2 5.85 -11.49 -20.87
C SER A 2 6.00 -11.97 -22.31
N LEU A 3 5.27 -13.03 -22.66
CA LEU A 3 5.13 -13.53 -24.02
C LEU A 3 3.64 -13.61 -24.36
N ALA A 4 3.22 -12.87 -25.37
CA ALA A 4 1.93 -13.07 -26.05
C ALA A 4 2.04 -14.34 -26.90
N ALA A 5 1.09 -15.27 -26.74
CA ALA A 5 1.18 -16.59 -27.38
C ALA A 5 -0.04 -16.96 -28.26
N GLU A 6 -1.01 -16.06 -28.44
CA GLU A 6 -2.12 -16.28 -29.37
C GLU A 6 -1.63 -16.32 -30.84
N GLN A 7 -0.57 -15.57 -31.15
CA GLN A 7 0.06 -15.58 -32.47
C GLN A 7 1.59 -15.64 -32.34
N LEU A 8 2.13 -16.85 -32.34
CA LEU A 8 3.59 -17.10 -32.26
C LEU A 8 4.27 -17.06 -33.63
N HIS A 9 3.52 -17.29 -34.71
CA HIS A 9 3.97 -17.20 -36.09
C HIS A 9 2.92 -16.46 -36.92
N MET A 10 3.35 -15.57 -37.82
CA MET A 10 2.43 -14.67 -38.54
C MET A 10 1.47 -15.41 -39.47
N TRP A 11 1.90 -16.53 -40.07
CA TRP A 11 1.17 -17.25 -41.12
C TRP A 11 0.92 -18.74 -40.86
N ASN A 12 1.34 -19.27 -39.70
CA ASN A 12 1.29 -20.71 -39.46
C ASN A 12 0.76 -20.96 -38.04
N GLU A 13 -0.50 -21.31 -37.93
CA GLU A 13 -1.17 -21.60 -36.67
C GLU A 13 -0.75 -22.94 -36.04
N GLU A 14 -0.09 -23.82 -36.81
CA GLU A 14 0.46 -25.07 -36.27
C GLU A 14 1.68 -24.83 -35.37
N ILE A 15 2.26 -23.63 -35.40
CA ILE A 15 3.32 -23.23 -34.47
C ILE A 15 2.70 -22.82 -33.13
N THR A 16 2.92 -23.63 -32.12
CA THR A 16 2.39 -23.47 -30.76
C THR A 16 3.53 -23.41 -29.75
N MET A 17 3.21 -23.14 -28.48
CA MET A 17 4.20 -23.20 -27.39
C MET A 17 4.88 -24.57 -27.25
N GLU A 18 4.29 -25.65 -27.77
CA GLU A 18 4.84 -27.00 -27.66
C GLU A 18 5.97 -27.27 -28.67
N ASN A 19 5.88 -26.70 -29.88
CA ASN A 19 6.82 -26.96 -30.97
C ASN A 19 7.62 -25.71 -31.41
N ILE A 20 7.38 -24.55 -30.80
CA ILE A 20 8.02 -23.29 -31.21
C ILE A 20 9.54 -23.35 -31.20
N MET A 21 10.14 -24.14 -30.31
CA MET A 21 11.60 -24.27 -30.22
C MET A 21 12.22 -25.07 -31.39
N ASP A 22 11.41 -25.84 -32.11
CA ASP A 22 11.83 -26.60 -33.30
C ASP A 22 11.76 -25.73 -34.58
N ASP A 23 11.04 -24.60 -34.54
CA ASP A 23 10.97 -23.67 -35.67
C ASP A 23 12.27 -22.88 -35.83
N SER A 24 12.65 -22.62 -37.08
CA SER A 24 13.87 -21.89 -37.45
C SER A 24 13.60 -20.62 -38.25
N SER A 25 12.33 -20.25 -38.44
CA SER A 25 11.96 -19.04 -39.16
C SER A 25 12.29 -17.78 -38.36
N GLU A 26 12.44 -16.66 -39.07
CA GLU A 26 12.57 -15.33 -38.46
C GLU A 26 11.30 -14.90 -37.72
N PHE A 27 10.14 -15.46 -38.07
CA PHE A 27 8.86 -15.09 -37.44
C PHE A 27 8.77 -15.54 -35.98
N THR A 28 9.40 -16.66 -35.60
CA THR A 28 9.42 -17.15 -34.21
C THR A 28 10.63 -16.69 -33.42
N LEU A 29 11.63 -16.08 -34.07
CA LEU A 29 12.89 -15.69 -33.43
C LEU A 29 12.65 -14.86 -32.16
N PHE A 30 11.71 -13.92 -32.19
CA PHE A 30 11.32 -13.11 -31.03
C PHE A 30 10.87 -13.97 -29.84
N ALA A 31 9.93 -14.89 -30.08
CA ALA A 31 9.35 -15.72 -29.03
C ALA A 31 10.36 -16.76 -28.50
N ARG A 32 11.13 -17.40 -29.39
CA ARG A 32 12.23 -18.31 -29.00
C ARG A 32 13.29 -17.58 -28.15
N SER A 33 13.68 -16.38 -28.54
CA SER A 33 14.65 -15.56 -27.78
C SER A 33 14.13 -15.24 -26.36
N ILE A 34 12.84 -14.91 -26.22
CA ILE A 34 12.21 -14.67 -24.91
C ILE A 34 12.23 -15.95 -24.06
N ILE A 35 11.87 -17.09 -24.64
CA ILE A 35 11.84 -18.38 -23.93
C ILE A 35 13.25 -18.77 -23.47
N GLU A 36 14.25 -18.69 -24.35
CA GLU A 36 15.64 -19.00 -24.03
C GLU A 36 16.19 -18.09 -22.94
N PHE A 37 16.03 -16.78 -23.08
CA PHE A 37 16.44 -15.81 -22.06
C PHE A 37 15.77 -16.09 -20.72
N SER A 38 14.48 -16.40 -20.73
CA SER A 38 13.70 -16.62 -19.51
C SER A 38 14.07 -17.93 -18.81
N ASN A 39 14.34 -18.99 -19.58
CA ASN A 39 14.82 -20.27 -19.06
C ASN A 39 16.25 -20.15 -18.53
N TYR A 40 17.13 -19.47 -19.27
CA TYR A 40 18.49 -19.18 -18.83
C TYR A 40 18.46 -18.40 -17.52
N THR A 41 17.72 -17.30 -17.44
CA THR A 41 17.59 -16.50 -16.22
C THR A 41 17.07 -17.32 -15.04
N LYS A 42 16.03 -18.14 -15.24
CA LYS A 42 15.52 -19.06 -14.20
C LYS A 42 16.55 -20.09 -13.72
N SER A 43 17.47 -20.51 -14.58
CA SER A 43 18.55 -21.44 -14.22
C SER A 43 19.63 -20.78 -13.34
N GLN A 44 19.81 -19.46 -13.44
CA GLN A 44 20.84 -18.70 -12.72
C GLN A 44 20.37 -18.23 -11.33
N LYS A 45 20.08 -19.16 -10.42
CA LYS A 45 19.50 -18.86 -9.10
C LYS A 45 20.39 -18.01 -8.16
N GLN A 46 21.67 -17.84 -8.46
CA GLN A 46 22.63 -17.19 -7.54
C GLN A 46 22.88 -15.70 -7.83
N ASN A 47 22.28 -15.12 -8.86
CA ASN A 47 22.57 -13.74 -9.28
C ASN A 47 21.78 -12.66 -8.51
N GLY A 48 20.87 -13.04 -7.62
CA GLY A 48 20.03 -12.11 -6.86
C GLY A 48 19.01 -11.34 -7.71
N LEU A 49 18.81 -11.71 -8.98
CA LEU A 49 17.85 -11.04 -9.85
C LEU A 49 16.42 -11.43 -9.45
N ASN A 50 15.62 -10.42 -9.09
CA ASN A 50 14.19 -10.61 -8.87
C ASN A 50 13.48 -10.78 -10.23
N PHE A 51 13.31 -12.03 -10.66
CA PHE A 51 12.87 -12.37 -12.01
C PHE A 51 11.56 -13.16 -12.02
N SER A 52 10.60 -12.67 -12.81
CA SER A 52 9.38 -13.39 -13.15
C SER A 52 9.12 -13.32 -14.65
N TRP A 53 8.60 -14.41 -15.20
CA TRP A 53 8.08 -14.42 -16.56
C TRP A 53 6.85 -15.31 -16.70
N LYS A 54 5.98 -14.92 -17.64
CA LYS A 54 4.68 -15.56 -17.86
C LYS A 54 4.31 -15.54 -19.35
N VAL A 55 3.70 -16.63 -19.79
CA VAL A 55 3.08 -16.76 -21.11
C VAL A 55 1.60 -16.41 -20.98
N TYR A 56 1.10 -15.62 -21.93
CA TYR A 56 -0.28 -15.20 -22.02
C TYR A 56 -0.87 -15.80 -23.30
N ASN A 57 -1.49 -16.97 -23.16
CA ASN A 57 -1.92 -17.81 -24.28
C ASN A 57 -3.00 -17.15 -25.14
N GLU A 58 -3.88 -16.35 -24.55
CA GLU A 58 -5.02 -15.71 -25.23
C GLU A 58 -4.69 -14.27 -25.68
N ASP A 59 -3.47 -13.78 -25.43
CA ASP A 59 -3.06 -12.42 -25.76
C ASP A 59 -2.24 -12.36 -27.06
N LEU A 60 -2.49 -11.29 -27.82
CA LEU A 60 -1.68 -10.84 -28.96
C LEU A 60 -0.63 -9.82 -28.51
N HIS A 61 0.33 -9.49 -29.38
CA HIS A 61 1.35 -8.48 -29.10
C HIS A 61 0.74 -7.13 -28.64
N GLY A 62 -0.39 -6.74 -29.23
CA GLY A 62 -1.09 -5.50 -28.89
C GLY A 62 -1.90 -5.56 -27.58
N THR A 63 -2.24 -6.75 -27.07
CA THR A 63 -3.11 -6.91 -25.89
C THR A 63 -2.32 -7.28 -24.64
N VAL A 64 -1.20 -8.00 -24.77
CA VAL A 64 -0.36 -8.44 -23.63
C VAL A 64 0.19 -7.32 -22.73
N PRO A 65 0.40 -6.06 -23.17
CA PRO A 65 0.93 -5.02 -22.28
C PRO A 65 0.05 -4.78 -21.05
N LEU A 66 -1.28 -4.77 -21.19
CA LEU A 66 -2.18 -4.48 -20.07
C LEU A 66 -2.11 -5.54 -18.94
N PRO A 67 -2.34 -6.84 -19.19
CA PRO A 67 -2.25 -7.86 -18.14
C PRO A 67 -0.82 -8.02 -17.62
N SER A 68 0.21 -7.82 -18.46
CA SER A 68 1.60 -7.92 -18.01
C SER A 68 2.05 -6.75 -17.14
N ILE A 69 1.59 -5.52 -17.37
CA ILE A 69 1.80 -4.40 -16.45
C ILE A 69 1.16 -4.69 -15.10
N ARG A 70 -0.10 -5.16 -15.09
CA ARG A 70 -0.79 -5.54 -13.85
C ARG A 70 -0.02 -6.60 -13.07
N ASP A 71 0.34 -7.70 -13.72
CA ASP A 71 1.04 -8.81 -13.05
C ASP A 71 2.46 -8.39 -12.61
N GLY A 72 3.13 -7.55 -13.40
CA GLY A 72 4.43 -6.98 -13.06
C GLY A 72 4.37 -6.07 -11.83
N LEU A 73 3.36 -5.20 -11.73
CA LEU A 73 3.15 -4.35 -10.54
C LEU A 73 2.84 -5.20 -9.30
N ILE A 74 1.99 -6.22 -9.43
CA ILE A 74 1.71 -7.14 -8.32
C ILE A 74 3.00 -7.82 -7.84
N PHE A 75 3.82 -8.31 -8.76
CA PHE A 75 5.10 -8.94 -8.44
C PHE A 75 6.08 -7.98 -7.74
N LEU A 76 6.18 -6.74 -8.22
CA LEU A 76 7.11 -5.75 -7.66
C LEU A 76 6.66 -5.22 -6.29
N PHE A 77 5.34 -5.16 -6.04
CA PHE A 77 4.74 -4.54 -4.86
C PHE A 77 3.98 -5.54 -3.97
N GLU A 78 4.31 -6.84 -4.04
CA GLU A 78 3.71 -7.87 -3.16
C GLU A 78 3.91 -7.52 -1.68
N TRP A 79 5.07 -6.98 -1.33
CA TRP A 79 5.42 -6.52 0.01
C TRP A 79 4.62 -5.27 0.45
N TYR A 80 4.04 -4.50 -0.49
CA TYR A 80 3.32 -3.25 -0.20
C TYR A 80 1.86 -3.48 0.22
N GLN A 81 1.38 -4.72 0.19
CA GLN A 81 -0.02 -5.04 0.50
C GLN A 81 -0.35 -4.74 1.97
N PHE A 82 -1.48 -4.07 2.20
CA PHE A 82 -2.03 -3.90 3.55
C PHE A 82 -2.60 -5.23 4.05
N LYS A 83 -1.92 -5.84 5.03
CA LYS A 83 -2.27 -7.17 5.54
C LYS A 83 -3.36 -7.12 6.60
N SER A 84 -4.17 -8.18 6.67
CA SER A 84 -5.15 -8.40 7.73
C SER A 84 -6.19 -7.28 7.95
N PRO A 85 -6.79 -6.66 6.91
CA PRO A 85 -7.75 -5.56 7.08
C PRO A 85 -8.94 -5.91 7.99
N GLN A 86 -9.33 -7.19 8.05
CA GLN A 86 -10.40 -7.69 8.92
C GLN A 86 -10.07 -7.54 10.40
N LYS A 87 -8.79 -7.60 10.79
CA LYS A 87 -8.36 -7.41 12.18
C LYS A 87 -8.52 -5.96 12.61
N TYR A 88 -8.15 -5.02 11.76
CA TYR A 88 -8.32 -3.59 12.01
C TYR A 88 -9.80 -3.18 12.13
N ASN A 89 -10.67 -3.81 11.33
CA ASN A 89 -12.11 -3.54 11.33
C ASN A 89 -12.88 -4.26 12.45
N ASN A 90 -12.23 -5.14 13.21
CA ASN A 90 -12.87 -5.94 14.25
C ASN A 90 -12.68 -5.30 15.64
N PRO A 91 -13.76 -4.86 16.32
CA PRO A 91 -13.67 -4.28 17.65
C PRO A 91 -13.14 -5.27 18.71
N GLU A 92 -13.22 -6.57 18.47
CA GLU A 92 -12.70 -7.62 19.36
C GLU A 92 -11.19 -7.84 19.22
N THR A 93 -10.53 -7.33 18.18
CA THR A 93 -9.08 -7.47 18.02
C THR A 93 -8.36 -6.71 19.15
N PRO A 94 -7.48 -7.33 19.95
CA PRO A 94 -6.77 -6.62 21.01
C PRO A 94 -5.92 -5.46 20.49
N LEU A 95 -5.78 -4.40 21.30
CA LEU A 95 -4.96 -3.24 20.94
C LEU A 95 -3.50 -3.66 20.66
N GLU A 96 -2.97 -4.56 21.47
CA GLU A 96 -1.60 -5.07 21.38
C GLU A 96 -1.36 -5.81 20.05
N GLU A 97 -2.38 -6.53 19.57
CA GLU A 97 -2.32 -7.20 18.27
C GLU A 97 -2.26 -6.16 17.13
N LEU A 98 -3.10 -5.13 17.17
CA LEU A 98 -3.06 -4.04 16.18
C LEU A 98 -1.70 -3.33 16.17
N VAL A 99 -1.14 -3.03 17.35
CA VAL A 99 0.19 -2.42 17.47
C VAL A 99 1.28 -3.32 16.89
N SER A 100 1.19 -4.65 17.10
CA SER A 100 2.14 -5.60 16.51
C SER A 100 2.07 -5.61 14.98
N LEU A 101 0.86 -5.63 14.42
CA LEU A 101 0.65 -5.61 12.96
C LEU A 101 1.19 -4.32 12.34
N LEU A 102 0.96 -3.17 13.00
CA LEU A 102 1.48 -1.88 12.54
C LEU A 102 3.00 -1.84 12.58
N LYS A 103 3.64 -2.35 13.64
CA LYS A 103 5.10 -2.41 13.72
C LYS A 103 5.71 -3.30 12.62
N GLU A 104 5.08 -4.43 12.33
CA GLU A 104 5.51 -5.30 11.23
C GLU A 104 5.40 -4.57 9.89
N GLN A 105 4.28 -3.87 9.64
CA GLN A 105 4.08 -3.12 8.40
C GLN A 105 5.08 -1.96 8.24
N GLU A 106 5.36 -1.21 9.32
CA GLU A 106 6.39 -0.17 9.35
C GLU A 106 7.77 -0.73 9.00
N GLN A 107 8.13 -1.90 9.56
CA GLN A 107 9.40 -2.55 9.28
C GLN A 107 9.50 -2.94 7.80
N ILE A 108 8.47 -3.60 7.26
CA ILE A 108 8.42 -3.99 5.84
C ILE A 108 8.61 -2.75 4.95
N TYR A 109 7.86 -1.67 5.20
CA TYR A 109 7.99 -0.46 4.39
C TYR A 109 9.35 0.20 4.53
N THR A 110 9.89 0.30 5.75
CA THR A 110 11.18 0.93 5.98
C THR A 110 12.32 0.15 5.30
N GLU A 111 12.30 -1.18 5.35
CA GLU A 111 13.29 -2.02 4.67
C GLU A 111 13.24 -1.87 3.15
N HIS A 112 12.03 -1.84 2.57
CA HIS A 112 11.85 -1.77 1.12
C HIS A 112 12.04 -0.36 0.53
N PHE A 113 11.64 0.69 1.24
CA PHE A 113 11.84 2.08 0.79
C PHE A 113 13.22 2.65 1.14
N GLY A 114 13.93 2.04 2.09
CA GLY A 114 15.26 2.48 2.54
C GLY A 114 15.23 3.74 3.41
N VAL A 115 14.04 4.19 3.85
CA VAL A 115 13.84 5.33 4.75
C VAL A 115 12.73 5.00 5.77
N PRO A 116 12.77 5.57 6.99
CA PRO A 116 11.70 5.38 7.96
C PRO A 116 10.34 5.74 7.35
N THR A 117 9.44 4.77 7.29
CA THR A 117 8.14 4.92 6.60
C THR A 117 6.99 4.50 7.51
N ALA A 118 5.97 5.34 7.59
CA ALA A 118 4.77 5.08 8.41
C ALA A 118 4.08 3.77 7.99
N PRO A 119 3.47 3.01 8.92
CA PRO A 119 2.84 1.73 8.60
C PRO A 119 1.59 1.84 7.71
N MET A 120 1.03 3.03 7.55
CA MET A 120 0.00 3.35 6.56
C MET A 120 -0.03 4.87 6.31
N ILE A 121 -0.79 5.29 5.30
CA ILE A 121 -1.01 6.71 4.97
C ILE A 121 -1.84 7.43 6.05
N ASP A 122 -1.73 8.75 6.09
CA ASP A 122 -2.36 9.59 7.12
C ASP A 122 -3.89 9.48 7.09
N GLU A 123 -4.52 9.38 5.91
CA GLU A 123 -5.97 9.23 5.82
C GLU A 123 -6.46 7.90 6.41
N MET A 124 -5.66 6.84 6.31
CA MET A 124 -5.99 5.55 6.93
C MET A 124 -5.81 5.59 8.44
N LEU A 125 -4.72 6.19 8.95
CA LEU A 125 -4.55 6.39 10.39
C LEU A 125 -5.72 7.19 10.96
N ASN A 126 -6.10 8.28 10.28
CA ASN A 126 -7.21 9.12 10.71
C ASN A 126 -8.55 8.36 10.66
N GLY A 127 -8.82 7.68 9.55
CA GLY A 127 -10.02 6.87 9.36
C GLY A 127 -10.18 5.79 10.43
N TYR A 128 -9.09 5.09 10.79
CA TYR A 128 -9.13 4.11 11.87
C TYR A 128 -9.30 4.73 13.25
N GLY A 129 -8.75 5.93 13.49
CA GLY A 129 -9.01 6.71 14.70
C GLY A 129 -10.50 7.00 14.89
N TYR A 130 -11.14 7.58 13.87
CA TYR A 130 -12.58 7.89 13.89
C TYR A 130 -13.47 6.66 13.96
N MET A 131 -13.14 5.61 13.20
CA MET A 131 -13.89 4.35 13.24
C MET A 131 -13.89 3.77 14.66
N ASN A 132 -12.74 3.75 15.33
CA ASN A 132 -12.65 3.23 16.69
C ASN A 132 -13.37 4.12 17.72
N MET A 133 -13.38 5.45 17.53
CA MET A 133 -14.22 6.36 18.33
C MET A 133 -15.71 6.00 18.22
N GLN A 134 -16.20 5.84 16.99
CA GLN A 134 -17.60 5.49 16.72
C GLN A 134 -17.98 4.10 17.27
N MET A 135 -17.03 3.16 17.28
CA MET A 135 -17.21 1.82 17.86
C MET A 135 -17.07 1.79 19.39
N GLY A 136 -16.87 2.93 20.07
CA GLY A 136 -16.69 2.96 21.52
C GLY A 136 -15.36 2.35 22.00
N GLN A 137 -14.33 2.41 21.16
CA GLN A 137 -12.97 1.88 21.41
C GLN A 137 -11.94 3.01 21.58
N PRO A 138 -12.08 3.89 22.60
CA PRO A 138 -11.27 5.12 22.70
C PRO A 138 -9.78 4.86 22.84
N LYS A 139 -9.35 3.75 23.46
CA LYS A 139 -7.92 3.41 23.54
C LYS A 139 -7.30 3.11 22.18
N LYS A 140 -8.05 2.43 21.29
CA LYS A 140 -7.60 2.15 19.93
C LYS A 140 -7.58 3.42 19.09
N ALA A 141 -8.62 4.25 19.22
CA ALA A 141 -8.67 5.53 18.55
C ALA A 141 -7.47 6.42 18.89
N PHE A 142 -7.17 6.55 20.19
CA PHE A 142 -6.00 7.29 20.65
C PHE A 142 -4.71 6.78 20.00
N MET A 143 -4.49 5.46 19.97
CA MET A 143 -3.30 4.87 19.35
C MET A 143 -3.15 5.27 17.87
N PHE A 144 -4.25 5.25 17.10
CA PHE A 144 -4.21 5.66 15.69
C PHE A 144 -3.95 7.16 15.52
N PHE A 145 -4.60 8.03 16.30
CA PHE A 145 -4.37 9.47 16.22
C PHE A 145 -2.96 9.85 16.70
N GLU A 146 -2.45 9.21 17.75
CA GLU A 146 -1.09 9.42 18.25
C GLU A 146 -0.06 9.02 17.19
N MET A 147 -0.27 7.89 16.54
CA MET A 147 0.57 7.43 15.44
C MET A 147 0.50 8.40 14.25
N ASN A 148 -0.69 8.95 13.94
CA ASN A 148 -0.85 9.95 12.89
C ASN A 148 0.01 11.19 13.19
N ILE A 149 -0.05 11.72 14.40
CA ILE A 149 0.79 12.86 14.82
C ILE A 149 2.29 12.51 14.76
N LYS A 150 2.67 11.31 15.17
CA LYS A 150 4.08 10.85 15.15
C LYS A 150 4.66 10.93 13.74
N TYR A 151 3.94 10.45 12.73
CA TYR A 151 4.43 10.42 11.34
C TYR A 151 4.11 11.68 10.55
N ASN A 152 3.10 12.45 10.97
CA ASN A 152 2.66 13.66 10.29
C ASN A 152 2.66 14.88 11.24
N PRO A 153 3.82 15.26 11.83
CA PRO A 153 3.90 16.32 12.85
C PRO A 153 3.62 17.73 12.32
N THR A 154 3.48 17.90 11.01
CA THR A 154 3.10 19.14 10.35
C THR A 154 1.66 19.10 9.80
N SER A 155 0.89 18.06 10.10
CA SER A 155 -0.51 17.95 9.68
C SER A 155 -1.43 18.56 10.73
N ALA A 156 -1.97 19.75 10.46
CA ALA A 156 -2.97 20.37 11.35
C ALA A 156 -4.18 19.44 11.58
N ASN A 157 -4.58 18.68 10.56
CA ASN A 157 -5.64 17.68 10.64
C ASN A 157 -5.32 16.58 11.67
N ALA A 158 -4.09 16.05 11.70
CA ALA A 158 -3.71 15.04 12.69
C ALA A 158 -3.85 15.55 14.15
N TYR A 159 -3.50 16.82 14.40
CA TYR A 159 -3.71 17.45 15.71
C TYR A 159 -5.19 17.72 15.98
N ASP A 160 -5.96 18.16 14.99
CA ASP A 160 -7.40 18.39 15.12
C ASP A 160 -8.16 17.10 15.49
N SER A 161 -7.87 15.99 14.82
CA SER A 161 -8.47 14.70 15.12
C SER A 161 -8.13 14.21 16.53
N MET A 162 -6.92 14.50 17.03
CA MET A 162 -6.58 14.24 18.42
C MET A 162 -7.32 15.18 19.39
N ALA A 163 -7.55 16.44 19.02
CA ALA A 163 -8.38 17.33 19.83
C ALA A 163 -9.81 16.82 19.95
N GLU A 164 -10.41 16.37 18.85
CA GLU A 164 -11.74 15.77 18.82
C GLU A 164 -11.83 14.50 19.66
N TYR A 165 -10.77 13.69 19.66
CA TYR A 165 -10.64 12.57 20.59
C TYR A 165 -10.79 13.03 22.04
N TYR A 166 -10.02 14.04 22.47
CA TYR A 166 -10.07 14.54 23.84
C TYR A 166 -11.40 15.24 24.17
N GLU A 167 -12.01 15.96 23.22
CA GLU A 167 -13.36 16.51 23.39
C GLU A 167 -14.38 15.41 23.69
N SER A 168 -14.31 14.27 22.99
CA SER A 168 -15.21 13.15 23.26
C SER A 168 -14.94 12.45 24.59
N GLN A 169 -13.72 12.57 25.13
CA GLN A 169 -13.39 12.09 26.47
C GLN A 169 -13.75 13.13 27.56
N ASN A 170 -14.31 14.28 27.19
CA ASN A 170 -14.55 15.44 28.05
C ASN A 170 -13.27 16.03 28.68
N ASP A 171 -12.12 15.83 28.03
CA ASP A 171 -10.83 16.37 28.44
C ASP A 171 -10.57 17.69 27.70
N LYS A 172 -11.16 18.75 28.23
CA LYS A 172 -11.05 20.11 27.66
C LYS A 172 -9.60 20.62 27.61
N GLU A 173 -8.78 20.27 28.59
CA GLU A 173 -7.40 20.75 28.68
C GLU A 173 -6.56 20.22 27.51
N ASN A 174 -6.60 18.90 27.28
CA ASN A 174 -5.89 18.32 26.16
C ASN A 174 -6.52 18.71 24.82
N ALA A 175 -7.84 18.78 24.70
CA ALA A 175 -8.49 19.26 23.48
C ALA A 175 -7.98 20.65 23.06
N LEU A 176 -7.91 21.60 24.00
CA LEU A 176 -7.34 22.93 23.74
C LEU A 176 -5.87 22.86 23.36
N LYS A 177 -5.06 22.02 24.02
CA LYS A 177 -3.65 21.84 23.68
C LYS A 177 -3.46 21.43 22.21
N TYR A 178 -4.22 20.44 21.74
CA TYR A 178 -4.09 19.94 20.37
C TYR A 178 -4.69 20.92 19.34
N LEU A 179 -5.79 21.61 19.64
CA LEU A 179 -6.33 22.67 18.78
C LEU A 179 -5.36 23.84 18.60
N ASN A 180 -4.71 24.28 19.68
CA ASN A 180 -3.70 25.32 19.60
C ASN A 180 -2.52 24.90 18.70
N LYS A 181 -2.15 23.61 18.73
CA LYS A 181 -1.11 23.10 17.84
C LYS A 181 -1.55 23.04 16.38
N ALA A 182 -2.80 22.64 16.12
CA ALA A 182 -3.39 22.68 14.78
C ALA A 182 -3.42 24.12 14.22
N TYR A 183 -3.79 25.09 15.05
CA TYR A 183 -3.75 26.51 14.71
C TYR A 183 -2.33 27.02 14.44
N GLU A 184 -1.35 26.66 15.27
CA GLU A 184 0.06 27.04 15.07
C GLU A 184 0.61 26.55 13.73
N ILE A 185 0.21 25.36 13.30
CA ILE A 185 0.66 24.74 12.04
C ILE A 185 -0.03 25.37 10.82
N SER A 186 -1.34 25.61 10.88
CA SER A 186 -2.14 26.02 9.73
C SER A 186 -2.33 27.53 9.59
N GLY A 187 -2.42 28.25 10.71
CA GLY A 187 -2.91 29.62 10.78
C GLY A 187 -4.39 29.78 10.43
N ASP A 188 -5.17 28.70 10.38
CA ASP A 188 -6.58 28.73 9.97
C ASP A 188 -7.49 29.25 11.10
N ASP A 189 -8.27 30.29 10.83
CA ASP A 189 -9.23 30.88 11.76
C ASP A 189 -10.28 29.85 12.26
N TYR A 190 -10.53 28.77 11.50
CA TYR A 190 -11.35 27.64 11.95
C TYR A 190 -10.94 27.13 13.34
N TYR A 191 -9.63 26.94 13.57
CA TYR A 191 -9.15 26.45 14.86
C TYR A 191 -9.28 27.48 15.97
N LYS A 192 -9.11 28.77 15.64
CA LYS A 192 -9.31 29.87 16.58
C LYS A 192 -10.76 29.91 17.08
N GLU A 193 -11.73 29.80 16.16
CA GLU A 193 -13.15 29.73 16.51
C GLU A 193 -13.46 28.53 17.40
N ARG A 194 -12.90 27.36 17.11
CA ARG A 194 -13.02 26.16 17.97
C ARG A 194 -12.46 26.38 19.38
N ILE A 195 -11.27 26.96 19.49
CA ILE A 195 -10.62 27.26 20.78
C ILE A 195 -11.50 28.21 21.61
N GLU A 196 -12.03 29.27 20.99
CA GLU A 196 -12.91 30.22 21.66
C GLU A 196 -14.23 29.57 22.10
N ALA A 197 -14.83 28.74 21.25
CA ALA A 197 -16.06 28.03 21.56
C ALA A 197 -15.88 27.04 22.73
N LEU A 198 -14.76 26.31 22.73
CA LEU A 198 -14.46 25.33 23.78
C LEU A 198 -14.18 26.03 25.12
N ASN A 199 -13.54 27.20 25.12
CA ASN A 199 -13.30 27.99 26.33
C ASN A 199 -14.58 28.51 27.00
N LYS A 200 -15.64 28.78 26.22
CA LYS A 200 -16.93 29.28 26.71
C LYS A 200 -17.82 28.21 27.36
N LYS A 201 -17.57 26.92 27.08
CA LYS A 201 -18.25 25.79 27.71
C LYS A 201 -17.64 25.49 29.07
#